data_AF-A0A4P9A1D9-F1
#
_entry.id   AF-A0A4P9A1D9-F1
#
_cell.length_a   1.000
_cell.length_b   1.000
_cell.length_c   1.000
_cell.angle_alpha   90.00
_cell.angle_beta   90.00
_cell.angle_gamma   90.00
#
_symmetry.space_group_name_H-M   'P 1'
#
loop_
_entity.id
_entity.type
_entity.pdbx_description
1 polymer ?
#
loop_
_entity_poly.entity_id
_entity_poly.type
_entity_poly.pdbx_seq_one_letter_code
_entity_poly.pdbx_strand_id
1 'polypeptide(L)'
;MMNTKEKKPIYKKVWFWVLAVVIIGAIGAGMNGTKNQANETTKSTNNSTSQSQPEQKTSENKARLTLDDGWKIDKSNQYLTKVVGTVSNNSNQAINGYIQITFSGLDASGANVGDCLANANTVDANGKWKFEAMCSGQNIETVRFKEITGF
;
A
#
# COMPACT_ATOMS: atom_id res chain seq x y z
N MET A 1 0.13 28.99 43.99
CA MET A 1 0.26 29.96 42.88
C MET A 1 0.82 29.19 41.68
N MET A 2 -0.01 28.82 40.70
CA MET A 2 0.47 28.15 39.47
C MET A 2 0.41 29.17 38.33
N ASN A 3 1.58 29.59 37.83
CA ASN A 3 1.69 30.51 36.71
C ASN A 3 1.57 29.74 35.39
N THR A 4 0.39 29.73 34.80
CA THR A 4 0.19 29.21 33.44
C THR A 4 0.72 30.22 32.43
N LYS A 5 1.81 29.89 31.72
CA LYS A 5 2.30 30.72 30.61
C LYS A 5 1.38 30.52 29.41
N GLU A 6 0.50 31.49 29.14
CA GLU A 6 -0.32 31.47 27.94
C GLU A 6 0.55 31.53 26.68
N LYS A 7 0.34 30.58 25.76
CA LYS A 7 1.03 30.58 24.46
C LYS A 7 0.43 31.68 23.59
N LYS A 8 1.27 32.61 23.15
CA LYS A 8 0.84 33.72 22.29
C LYS A 8 0.26 33.18 20.97
N PRO A 9 -0.90 33.68 20.53
CA PRO A 9 -1.51 33.22 19.29
C PRO A 9 -0.63 33.52 18.07
N ILE A 10 -0.33 32.49 17.28
CA ILE A 10 0.58 32.57 16.14
C ILE A 10 0.00 33.44 15.02
N TYR A 11 -1.33 33.54 14.91
CA TYR A 11 -2.06 34.36 13.94
C TYR A 11 -1.89 35.88 14.12
N LYS A 12 -1.28 36.35 15.22
CA LYS A 12 -0.91 37.76 15.40
C LYS A 12 0.44 38.11 14.77
N LYS A 13 1.22 37.13 14.31
CA LYS A 13 2.51 37.37 13.66
C LYS A 13 2.28 37.63 12.17
N VAL A 14 2.75 38.78 11.67
CA VAL A 14 2.62 39.20 10.25
C VAL A 14 3.13 38.11 9.28
N TRP A 15 4.20 37.40 9.66
CA TRP A 15 4.75 36.31 8.85
C TRP A 15 3.78 35.14 8.63
N PHE A 16 2.85 34.89 9.55
CA PHE A 16 1.80 33.86 9.38
C PHE A 16 0.84 34.20 8.23
N TRP A 17 0.52 35.49 8.05
CA TRP A 17 -0.32 35.95 6.94
C TRP A 17 0.38 35.87 5.59
N VAL A 18 1.69 36.14 5.54
CA VAL A 18 2.49 35.98 4.32
C VAL A 18 2.49 34.52 3.86
N LEU A 19 2.65 33.56 4.78
CA LEU A 19 2.63 32.13 4.45
C LEU A 19 1.25 31.66 3.97
N ALA A 20 0.16 32.15 4.58
CA ALA A 20 -1.20 31.80 4.18
C ALA A 20 -1.53 32.25 2.73
N VAL A 21 -1.07 33.44 2.32
CA VAL A 21 -1.28 33.95 0.95
C VAL A 21 -0.54 33.10 -0.09
N VAL A 22 0.67 32.62 0.22
CA VAL A 22 1.45 31.75 -0.68
C VAL A 22 0.73 30.41 -0.95
N ILE A 23 0.11 29.82 0.08
CA ILE A 23 -0.62 28.55 -0.06
C ILE A 23 -1.88 28.73 -0.91
N ILE A 24 -2.63 29.83 -0.73
CA ILE A 24 -3.84 30.09 -1.52
C ILE A 24 -3.48 30.43 -2.98
N GLY A 25 -2.36 31.12 -3.21
CA GLY A 25 -1.86 31.41 -4.56
C GLY A 25 -1.47 30.16 -5.37
N ALA A 26 -1.06 29.07 -4.69
CA ALA A 26 -0.72 27.80 -5.34
C ALA A 26 -1.95 26.98 -5.77
N ILE A 27 -3.14 27.25 -5.20
CA ILE A 27 -4.37 26.49 -5.50
C ILE A 27 -5.18 27.17 -6.63
N GLY A 28 -4.84 28.39 -7.03
CA GLY A 28 -5.56 29.16 -8.06
C GLY A 28 -5.29 28.80 -9.52
N ALA A 29 -4.34 27.92 -9.82
CA ALA A 29 -3.97 27.53 -11.19
C ALA A 29 -4.29 26.05 -11.45
N GLY A 30 -5.57 25.69 -11.56
CA GLY A 30 -5.94 24.33 -11.96
C GLY A 30 -7.34 23.87 -11.59
N MET A 31 -8.35 24.74 -11.66
CA MET A 31 -9.74 24.30 -11.58
C MET A 31 -10.34 24.30 -12.98
N ASN A 32 -10.34 23.14 -13.65
CA ASN A 32 -11.24 22.88 -14.77
C ASN A 32 -11.95 21.55 -14.49
N GLY A 33 -13.11 21.66 -13.86
CA GLY A 33 -13.96 20.51 -13.53
C GLY A 33 -14.61 19.92 -14.77
N THR A 34 -14.89 18.62 -14.73
CA THR A 34 -15.98 18.00 -15.50
C THR A 34 -16.40 16.65 -14.90
N LYS A 35 -17.59 16.69 -14.30
CA LYS A 35 -18.73 15.76 -14.40
C LYS A 35 -18.48 14.25 -14.35
N ASN A 36 -19.08 13.63 -13.33
CA ASN A 36 -19.45 12.22 -13.30
C ASN A 36 -20.16 11.78 -14.58
N GLN A 37 -19.74 10.65 -15.15
CA GLN A 37 -20.64 9.75 -15.86
C GLN A 37 -20.04 8.33 -15.87
N ALA A 38 -20.82 7.39 -15.35
CA ALA A 38 -20.59 5.97 -15.52
C ALA A 38 -20.61 5.62 -17.02
N ASN A 39 -19.73 4.71 -17.44
CA ASN A 39 -20.01 3.93 -18.64
C ASN A 39 -19.49 2.51 -18.45
N GLU A 40 -20.43 1.57 -18.49
CA GLU A 40 -20.18 0.16 -18.63
C GLU A 40 -19.51 -0.13 -19.99
N THR A 41 -18.69 -1.18 -19.96
CA THR A 41 -18.58 -2.26 -20.96
C THR A 41 -18.92 -1.90 -22.42
N THR A 42 -17.94 -2.02 -23.31
CA THR A 42 -17.94 -3.01 -24.43
C THR A 42 -16.72 -2.83 -25.34
N LYS A 43 -15.87 -3.87 -25.35
CA LYS A 43 -15.16 -4.47 -26.49
C LYS A 43 -14.24 -3.58 -27.34
N SER A 44 -12.94 -3.87 -27.27
CA SER A 44 -12.12 -4.07 -28.48
C SER A 44 -10.90 -4.92 -28.21
N THR A 45 -10.92 -6.07 -28.89
CA THR A 45 -9.81 -6.89 -29.38
C THR A 45 -8.47 -6.17 -29.44
N ASN A 46 -7.43 -6.79 -28.86
CA ASN A 46 -6.10 -6.74 -29.47
C ASN A 46 -5.33 -8.03 -29.16
N ASN A 47 -4.91 -8.66 -30.25
CA ASN A 47 -4.05 -9.83 -30.34
C ASN A 47 -2.86 -9.73 -29.37
N SER A 48 -2.67 -10.76 -28.56
CA SER A 48 -1.35 -11.11 -28.05
C SER A 48 -1.06 -12.54 -28.48
N THR A 49 -0.18 -12.63 -29.48
CA THR A 49 0.41 -13.85 -30.01
C THR A 49 0.97 -14.68 -28.86
N SER A 50 0.29 -15.78 -28.56
CA SER A 50 0.76 -16.80 -27.64
C SER A 50 1.90 -17.56 -28.33
N GLN A 51 3.12 -17.41 -27.81
CA GLN A 51 4.23 -18.26 -28.20
C GLN A 51 4.40 -19.35 -27.14
N SER A 52 3.87 -20.51 -27.47
CA SER A 52 3.90 -21.75 -26.69
C SER A 52 5.30 -22.36 -26.65
N GLN A 53 5.79 -22.74 -25.46
CA GLN A 53 6.65 -23.93 -25.25
C GLN A 53 6.88 -24.21 -23.75
N PRO A 54 7.18 -25.46 -23.37
CA PRO A 54 6.29 -26.61 -23.28
C PRO A 54 5.89 -26.92 -21.82
N GLU A 55 4.69 -27.48 -21.64
CA GLU A 55 4.25 -28.09 -20.39
C GLU A 55 5.17 -29.22 -19.97
N GLN A 56 5.60 -29.22 -18.70
CA GLN A 56 5.88 -30.50 -18.02
C GLN A 56 5.59 -30.44 -16.52
N LYS A 57 4.69 -31.36 -16.14
CA LYS A 57 4.40 -31.97 -14.83
C LYS A 57 3.66 -31.14 -13.78
N THR A 58 2.36 -31.43 -13.73
CA THR A 58 1.52 -31.67 -12.54
C THR A 58 2.21 -31.37 -11.22
N SER A 59 2.05 -30.13 -10.77
CA SER A 59 2.04 -29.78 -9.36
C SER A 59 0.65 -29.25 -9.09
N GLU A 60 0.04 -29.69 -8.00
CA GLU A 60 -1.04 -29.01 -7.30
C GLU A 60 -1.05 -27.50 -7.61
N ASN A 61 -2.20 -26.97 -8.06
CA ASN A 61 -2.35 -25.58 -8.55
C ASN A 61 -2.08 -24.58 -7.43
N LYS A 62 -0.80 -24.42 -7.10
CA LYS A 62 -0.29 -23.52 -6.09
C LYS A 62 -0.05 -22.18 -6.79
N ALA A 63 -0.61 -21.11 -6.23
CA ALA A 63 -0.35 -19.76 -6.71
C ALA A 63 1.16 -19.51 -6.81
N ARG A 64 1.60 -18.79 -7.85
CA ARG A 64 3.02 -18.48 -8.08
C ARG A 64 3.64 -17.78 -6.88
N LEU A 65 2.91 -16.85 -6.26
CA LEU A 65 3.29 -16.21 -5.01
C LEU A 65 2.37 -16.66 -3.88
N THR A 66 2.93 -16.96 -2.71
CA THR A 66 2.17 -17.29 -1.49
C THR A 66 2.73 -16.55 -0.29
N LEU A 67 1.85 -16.03 0.57
CA LEU A 67 2.23 -15.57 1.90
C LEU A 67 2.48 -16.80 2.79
N ASP A 68 3.66 -16.89 3.37
CA ASP A 68 4.01 -17.96 4.30
C ASP A 68 3.34 -17.75 5.67
N ASP A 69 3.08 -18.83 6.39
CA ASP A 69 2.59 -18.77 7.78
C ASP A 69 3.58 -18.05 8.71
N GLY A 70 3.07 -17.55 9.85
CA GLY A 70 3.89 -16.91 10.89
C GLY A 70 4.20 -15.43 10.66
N TRP A 71 3.55 -14.80 9.67
CA TRP A 71 3.50 -13.34 9.57
C TRP A 71 2.78 -12.72 10.77
N LYS A 72 3.14 -11.50 11.14
CA LYS A 72 2.59 -10.82 12.32
C LYS A 72 2.62 -9.31 12.21
N ILE A 73 1.73 -8.67 12.95
CA ILE A 73 1.80 -7.23 13.21
C ILE A 73 2.94 -6.93 14.21
N ASP A 74 3.72 -5.90 13.92
CA ASP A 74 4.79 -5.37 14.75
C ASP A 74 4.44 -3.92 15.11
N LYS A 75 4.18 -3.72 16.41
CA LYS A 75 3.92 -2.42 17.04
C LYS A 75 5.04 -2.05 18.04
N SER A 76 6.22 -2.67 17.93
CA SER A 76 7.33 -2.41 18.85
C SER A 76 7.84 -0.97 18.78
N ASN A 77 7.61 -0.28 17.65
CA ASN A 77 7.86 1.14 17.49
C ASN A 77 6.56 1.94 17.68
N GLN A 78 6.53 2.82 18.68
CA GLN A 78 5.36 3.66 19.00
C GLN A 78 4.91 4.60 17.87
N TYR A 79 5.77 4.86 16.88
CA TYR A 79 5.48 5.74 15.74
C TYR A 79 5.19 4.97 14.45
N LEU A 80 5.42 3.66 14.42
CA LEU A 80 5.37 2.85 13.20
C LEU A 80 4.74 1.50 13.50
N THR A 81 3.55 1.27 12.94
CA THR A 81 2.95 -0.06 12.85
C THR A 81 3.32 -0.67 11.50
N LYS A 82 3.80 -1.92 11.52
CA LYS A 82 4.12 -2.66 10.31
C LYS A 82 3.66 -4.11 10.41
N VAL A 83 3.55 -4.79 9.27
CA VAL A 83 3.39 -6.24 9.20
C VAL A 83 4.69 -6.84 8.69
N VAL A 84 5.22 -7.84 9.39
CA VAL A 84 6.42 -8.56 8.97
C VAL A 84 6.06 -9.99 8.60
N GLY A 85 6.69 -10.52 7.56
CA GLY A 85 6.41 -11.87 7.08
C GLY A 85 7.31 -12.29 5.93
N THR A 86 6.96 -13.39 5.29
CA THR A 86 7.69 -13.92 4.13
C THR A 86 6.71 -14.27 3.01
N VAL A 87 7.03 -13.88 1.78
CA VAL A 87 6.36 -14.35 0.57
C VAL A 87 7.27 -15.34 -0.15
N SER A 88 6.73 -16.48 -0.60
CA SER A 88 7.45 -17.47 -1.41
C SER A 88 7.08 -17.36 -2.88
N ASN A 89 8.08 -17.42 -3.76
CA ASN A 89 7.88 -17.72 -5.18
C ASN A 89 7.93 -19.24 -5.37
N ASN A 90 6.83 -19.84 -5.79
CA ASN A 90 6.68 -21.29 -5.96
C ASN A 90 6.98 -21.75 -7.39
N SER A 91 7.46 -20.86 -8.27
CA SER A 91 7.85 -21.24 -9.63
C SER A 91 9.35 -21.41 -9.79
N ASN A 92 9.72 -22.19 -10.80
CA ASN A 92 11.11 -22.37 -11.25
C ASN A 92 11.65 -21.17 -12.04
N GLN A 93 10.92 -20.05 -12.08
CA GLN A 93 11.33 -18.82 -12.76
C GLN A 93 11.34 -17.66 -11.77
N ALA A 94 12.40 -16.86 -11.80
CA ALA A 94 12.45 -15.63 -11.04
C ALA A 94 11.32 -14.68 -11.47
N ILE A 95 10.83 -13.89 -10.54
CA ILE A 95 9.99 -12.74 -10.82
C ILE A 95 10.94 -11.56 -11.01
N ASN A 96 10.82 -10.86 -12.14
CA ASN A 96 11.60 -9.67 -12.49
C ASN A 96 10.63 -8.55 -12.85
N GLY A 97 9.83 -8.15 -11.86
CA GLY A 97 8.66 -7.30 -12.03
C GLY A 97 8.13 -6.83 -10.68
N TYR A 98 7.24 -5.85 -10.71
CA TYR A 98 6.69 -5.25 -9.51
C TYR A 98 5.79 -6.24 -8.78
N ILE A 99 6.00 -6.36 -7.46
CA ILE A 99 5.19 -7.13 -6.54
C ILE A 99 4.72 -6.20 -5.43
N GLN A 100 3.45 -6.33 -5.03
CA GLN A 100 2.92 -5.69 -3.83
C GLN A 100 2.21 -6.70 -2.97
N ILE A 101 2.49 -6.67 -1.66
CA ILE A 101 1.66 -7.33 -0.66
C ILE A 101 0.85 -6.27 0.08
N THR A 102 -0.44 -6.56 0.29
CA THR A 102 -1.38 -5.63 0.93
C THR A 102 -2.11 -6.30 2.09
N PHE A 103 -2.15 -5.60 3.22
CA PHE A 103 -3.02 -5.90 4.35
C PHE A 103 -3.91 -4.69 4.63
N SER A 104 -5.16 -4.91 5.01
CA SER A 104 -5.99 -3.84 5.59
C SER A 104 -5.72 -3.73 7.09
N GLY A 105 -5.46 -2.52 7.58
CA GLY A 105 -5.39 -2.19 9.00
C GLY A 105 -6.77 -1.91 9.55
N LEU A 106 -7.13 -2.58 10.64
CA LEU A 106 -8.45 -2.51 11.26
C LEU A 106 -8.36 -1.95 12.68
N ASP A 107 -9.28 -1.07 13.05
CA ASP A 107 -9.41 -0.58 14.44
C ASP A 107 -10.08 -1.61 15.37
N ALA A 108 -10.27 -1.23 16.64
CA ALA A 108 -10.90 -2.07 17.66
C ALA A 108 -12.34 -2.49 17.34
N SER A 109 -13.04 -1.73 16.48
CA SER A 109 -14.40 -2.06 16.03
C SER A 109 -14.42 -2.94 14.78
N GLY A 110 -13.25 -3.19 14.17
CA GLY A 110 -13.09 -3.92 12.92
C GLY A 110 -13.25 -3.05 11.66
N ALA A 111 -13.34 -1.72 11.80
CA ALA A 111 -13.41 -0.82 10.66
C ALA A 111 -12.04 -0.63 10.01
N ASN A 112 -11.99 -0.46 8.69
CA ASN A 112 -10.74 -0.20 7.97
C ASN A 112 -10.28 1.24 8.22
N VAL A 113 -9.05 1.39 8.70
CA VAL A 113 -8.42 2.69 9.02
C VAL A 113 -7.17 2.98 8.20
N GLY A 114 -6.83 2.11 7.24
CA GLY A 114 -5.70 2.26 6.33
C GLY A 114 -5.19 0.91 5.81
N ASP A 115 -4.14 0.95 5.01
CA ASP A 115 -3.51 -0.25 4.46
C ASP A 115 -2.04 -0.35 4.90
N CYS A 116 -1.53 -1.57 4.97
CA CYS A 116 -0.12 -1.88 5.16
C CYS A 116 0.45 -2.48 3.87
N LEU A 117 1.49 -1.86 3.33
CA LEU A 117 2.04 -2.17 2.02
C LEU A 117 3.55 -2.44 2.07
N ALA A 118 3.99 -3.48 1.37
CA ALA A 118 5.39 -3.66 1.01
C ALA A 118 5.50 -4.01 -0.48
N ASN A 119 6.65 -3.67 -1.06
CA ASN A 119 6.93 -3.93 -2.47
C ASN A 119 8.29 -4.58 -2.67
N ALA A 120 8.38 -5.37 -3.74
CA ALA A 120 9.62 -5.90 -4.28
C ALA A 120 9.59 -5.79 -5.80
N ASN A 121 10.76 -5.79 -6.43
CA ASN A 121 10.90 -5.84 -7.89
C ASN A 121 11.47 -7.19 -8.37
N THR A 122 11.87 -8.05 -7.44
CA THR A 122 12.40 -9.36 -7.77
C THR A 122 12.20 -10.36 -6.63
N VAL A 123 11.94 -11.61 -7.01
CA VAL A 123 12.04 -12.79 -6.14
C VAL A 123 12.59 -13.93 -6.98
N ASP A 124 13.73 -14.49 -6.57
CA ASP A 124 14.37 -15.59 -7.30
C ASP A 124 13.44 -16.79 -7.51
N ALA A 125 13.77 -17.64 -8.48
CA ALA A 125 13.10 -18.92 -8.67
C ALA A 125 13.15 -19.73 -7.38
N ASN A 126 12.00 -20.24 -6.91
CA ASN A 126 11.88 -20.92 -5.62
C ASN A 126 12.37 -20.09 -4.41
N GLY A 127 12.50 -18.77 -4.60
CA GLY A 127 13.03 -17.83 -3.63
C GLY A 127 11.99 -17.35 -2.62
N LYS A 128 12.47 -16.57 -1.66
CA LYS A 128 11.66 -15.98 -0.59
C LYS A 128 11.96 -14.50 -0.45
N TRP A 129 10.92 -13.72 -0.20
CA TRP A 129 11.00 -12.30 0.10
C TRP A 129 10.51 -12.04 1.52
N LYS A 130 11.43 -11.64 2.40
CA LYS A 130 11.09 -11.11 3.72
C LYS A 130 10.65 -9.66 3.57
N PHE A 131 9.40 -9.37 3.93
CA PHE A 131 8.82 -8.04 3.77
C PHE A 131 8.59 -7.34 5.10
N GLU A 132 8.58 -6.02 5.06
CA GLU A 132 8.07 -5.14 6.11
C GLU A 132 7.03 -4.21 5.51
N ALA A 133 5.74 -4.53 5.70
CA ALA A 133 4.64 -3.77 5.16
C ALA A 133 4.27 -2.62 6.09
N MET A 134 4.58 -1.40 5.68
CA MET A 134 4.35 -0.18 6.48
C MET A 134 2.88 0.22 6.42
N CYS A 135 2.27 0.46 7.58
CA CYS A 135 0.87 0.85 7.67
C CYS A 135 0.69 2.38 7.60
N SER A 136 -0.29 2.84 6.82
CA SER A 136 -0.62 4.27 6.70
C SER A 136 -1.62 4.78 7.75
N GLY A 137 -2.45 3.88 8.29
CA GLY A 137 -3.48 4.19 9.28
C GLY A 137 -2.94 4.39 10.70
N GLN A 138 -3.78 4.97 11.57
CA GLN A 138 -3.53 5.11 13.01
C GLN A 138 -4.50 4.21 13.80
N ASN A 139 -4.19 3.92 15.07
CA ASN A 139 -5.03 3.08 15.94
C ASN A 139 -5.38 1.70 15.35
N ILE A 140 -4.44 1.11 14.60
CA ILE A 140 -4.59 -0.23 14.04
C ILE A 140 -4.49 -1.24 15.16
N GLU A 141 -5.55 -2.01 15.39
CA GLU A 141 -5.59 -3.11 16.35
C GLU A 141 -5.19 -4.43 15.72
N THR A 142 -5.82 -4.77 14.60
CA THR A 142 -5.57 -6.01 13.85
C THR A 142 -5.33 -5.71 12.38
N VAL A 143 -4.84 -6.70 11.66
CA VAL A 143 -4.64 -6.61 10.21
C VAL A 143 -5.27 -7.82 9.54
N ARG A 144 -5.77 -7.60 8.32
CA ARG A 144 -6.33 -8.65 7.47
C ARG A 144 -5.56 -8.71 6.17
N PHE A 145 -4.99 -9.87 5.84
CA PHE A 145 -4.39 -10.09 4.54
C PHE A 145 -5.42 -9.85 3.43
N LYS A 146 -5.04 -9.07 2.43
CA LYS A 146 -5.91 -8.75 1.29
C LYS A 146 -5.46 -9.50 0.05
N GLU A 147 -4.23 -9.25 -0.39
CA GLU A 147 -3.72 -9.82 -1.64
C GLU A 147 -2.19 -9.71 -1.77
N ILE A 148 -1.64 -10.50 -2.68
CA ILE A 148 -0.34 -10.28 -3.31
C ILE A 148 -0.59 -10.07 -4.80
N THR A 149 -0.21 -8.91 -5.32
CA THR A 149 -0.24 -8.63 -6.76
C THR A 149 1.17 -8.65 -7.33
N GLY A 150 1.31 -9.08 -8.58
CA GLY A 150 2.58 -9.01 -9.30
C GLY A 150 2.46 -9.46 -10.75
N PHE A 151 3.27 -8.86 -11.61
CA PHE A 151 3.32 -9.11 -13.06
C PHE A 151 4.70 -9.63 -13.47
#